data_AF-A0A1R4KKR8-F1
#
_entry.id   AF-A0A1R4KKR8-F1
#
_cell.length_a   1.000
_cell.length_b   1.000
_cell.length_c   1.000
_cell.angle_alpha   90.00
_cell.angle_beta   90.00
_cell.angle_gamma   90.00
#
_symmetry.space_group_name_H-M   'P 1'
#
loop_
_entity.id
_entity.type
_entity.pdbx_description
1 polymer ?
#
loop_
_entity_poly.entity_id
_entity_poly.type
_entity_poly.pdbx_seq_one_letter_code
_entity_poly.pdbx_strand_id
1 'polypeptide(L)'
;MQYSNIKIDIISVIHNIDIKKTAIETLELEANAVQNLTQLIDYDFVQVVEHILALKGRVIVTGIGKSAIIAQKIVATFNSTGTPAIFMHAADAIHGDLGIIQDDDFVIALSKSGNTPEIKVLVPFLKQKGNVLVALVGNLNSFLAQNADFILNTTVAREACPNNLAPTTSTTAQLAMGDAIAVSLQTCRQFSDQDFAKYHPGGALGKQLYLKVKNLSDSNGKPEVSFDAKIRDLIITITKHRLGATAVIKDAQVIGIITDGDVRRMLEKHEDLSSLRAQDIMSKAPKTIEREALAVDALHKMRENNISQLVVMQDNHYHGIIHLQDLLKEGII
;
A
#
# COMPACT_ATOMS: atom_id res chain seq x y z
N MET A 1 -14.57 42.22 56.62
CA MET A 1 -13.48 41.42 56.01
C MET A 1 -13.86 39.95 56.09
N GLN A 2 -14.33 39.36 54.99
CA GLN A 2 -14.17 37.94 54.63
C GLN A 2 -14.97 37.72 53.33
N TYR A 3 -14.32 37.97 52.20
CA TYR A 3 -14.70 37.41 50.91
C TYR A 3 -13.67 36.35 50.59
N SER A 4 -13.96 35.09 50.94
CA SER A 4 -13.22 33.95 50.45
C SER A 4 -14.18 32.78 50.24
N ASN A 5 -13.99 32.13 49.09
CA ASN A 5 -14.54 30.82 48.70
C ASN A 5 -15.91 30.77 48.02
N ILE A 6 -16.05 31.49 46.91
CA ILE A 6 -16.86 31.01 45.77
C ILE A 6 -15.96 30.98 44.54
N LYS A 7 -15.03 30.03 44.52
CA LYS A 7 -14.29 29.56 43.34
C LYS A 7 -14.73 28.13 43.02
N ILE A 8 -16.05 27.91 43.08
CA ILE A 8 -16.68 26.64 42.75
C ILE A 8 -16.84 26.60 41.23
N ASP A 9 -16.07 25.72 40.59
CA ASP A 9 -16.45 24.93 39.41
C ASP A 9 -16.92 25.62 38.11
N ILE A 10 -16.35 26.74 37.71
CA ILE A 10 -16.49 27.20 36.30
C ILE A 10 -15.68 26.30 35.35
N ILE A 11 -14.55 25.73 35.83
CA ILE A 11 -13.67 24.89 35.02
C ILE A 11 -14.27 23.48 34.81
N SER A 12 -14.91 22.88 35.82
CA SER A 12 -15.33 21.47 35.73
C SER A 12 -16.65 21.23 34.97
N VAL A 13 -17.56 22.20 34.91
CA VAL A 13 -18.87 22.07 34.25
C VAL A 13 -18.82 22.43 32.75
N ILE A 14 -17.83 23.21 32.30
CA ILE A 14 -17.58 23.48 30.87
C ILE A 14 -16.94 22.27 30.16
N HIS A 15 -16.37 21.31 30.91
CA HIS A 15 -15.19 20.59 30.42
C HIS A 15 -15.37 19.27 29.64
N ASN A 16 -16.56 18.81 29.30
CA ASN A 16 -16.69 17.57 28.50
C ASN A 16 -17.81 17.62 27.45
N ILE A 17 -18.95 18.22 27.77
CA ILE A 17 -20.07 18.36 26.83
C ILE A 17 -19.69 19.31 25.69
N ASP A 18 -19.00 20.42 26.00
CA ASP A 18 -18.62 21.44 24.99
C ASP A 18 -17.49 20.96 24.07
N ILE A 19 -16.52 20.20 24.60
CA ILE A 19 -15.44 19.60 23.79
C ILE A 19 -15.99 18.53 22.86
N LYS A 20 -16.82 17.61 23.37
CA LYS A 20 -17.46 16.57 22.56
C LYS A 20 -18.36 17.18 21.49
N LYS A 21 -19.15 18.17 21.86
CA LYS A 21 -20.03 18.90 20.92
C LYS A 21 -19.21 19.57 19.81
N THR A 22 -18.15 20.31 20.16
CA THR A 22 -17.28 20.98 19.18
C THR A 22 -16.64 19.97 18.22
N ALA A 23 -16.19 18.81 18.73
CA ALA A 23 -15.62 17.76 17.89
C ALA A 23 -16.67 17.14 16.95
N ILE A 24 -17.88 16.86 17.45
CA ILE A 24 -19.00 16.35 16.63
C ILE A 24 -19.36 17.36 15.55
N GLU A 25 -19.56 18.64 15.91
CA GLU A 25 -19.91 19.69 14.95
C GLU A 25 -18.82 19.90 13.89
N THR A 26 -17.55 19.76 14.27
CA THR A 26 -16.42 19.78 13.33
C THR A 26 -16.53 18.66 12.31
N LEU A 27 -16.71 17.42 12.77
CA LEU A 27 -16.82 16.25 11.90
C LEU A 27 -18.07 16.29 11.02
N GLU A 28 -19.20 16.75 11.55
CA GLU A 28 -20.44 16.93 10.79
C GLU A 28 -20.26 17.98 9.70
N LEU A 29 -19.58 19.10 9.98
CA LEU A 29 -19.31 20.13 8.98
C LEU A 29 -18.41 19.59 7.86
N GLU A 30 -17.37 18.84 8.19
CA GLU A 30 -16.49 18.21 7.21
C GLU A 30 -17.22 17.16 6.37
N ALA A 31 -18.02 16.30 7.01
CA ALA A 31 -18.84 15.30 6.32
C ALA A 31 -19.83 15.96 5.35
N ASN A 32 -20.52 17.02 5.78
CA ASN A 32 -21.44 17.78 4.93
C ASN A 32 -20.71 18.43 3.75
N ALA A 33 -19.50 18.95 3.95
CA ALA A 33 -18.70 19.51 2.86
C ALA A 33 -18.34 18.45 1.82
N VAL A 34 -17.92 17.25 2.26
CA VAL A 34 -17.64 16.12 1.37
C VAL A 34 -18.91 15.67 0.64
N GLN A 35 -20.05 15.57 1.34
CA GLN A 35 -21.32 15.22 0.72
C GLN A 35 -21.72 16.21 -0.38
N ASN A 36 -21.51 17.50 -0.16
CA ASN A 36 -21.82 18.54 -1.14
C ASN A 36 -20.95 18.44 -2.40
N LEU A 37 -19.73 17.90 -2.32
CA LEU A 37 -18.89 17.71 -3.51
C LEU A 37 -19.55 16.83 -4.56
N THR A 38 -20.42 15.90 -4.17
CA THR A 38 -21.16 15.04 -5.11
C THR A 38 -22.01 15.83 -6.11
N GLN A 39 -22.46 17.03 -5.71
CA GLN A 39 -23.23 17.94 -6.57
C GLN A 39 -22.34 18.84 -7.43
N LEU A 40 -21.04 18.84 -7.17
CA LEU A 40 -20.04 19.66 -7.85
C LEU A 40 -19.19 18.84 -8.85
N ILE A 41 -19.50 17.56 -9.00
CA ILE A 41 -18.92 16.72 -10.05
C ILE A 41 -19.63 17.06 -11.36
N ASP A 42 -18.97 17.85 -12.19
CA ASP A 42 -19.51 18.40 -13.43
C ASP A 42 -18.68 17.98 -14.65
N TYR A 43 -18.86 18.71 -15.76
CA TYR A 43 -18.15 18.47 -17.00
C TYR A 43 -16.63 18.67 -16.86
N ASP A 44 -16.18 19.67 -16.11
CA ASP A 44 -14.75 19.95 -15.91
C ASP A 44 -14.08 18.79 -15.17
N PHE A 45 -14.76 18.20 -14.17
CA PHE A 45 -14.26 16.99 -13.51
C PHE A 45 -13.99 15.86 -14.52
N VAL A 46 -14.94 15.60 -15.43
CA VAL A 46 -14.80 14.56 -16.45
C VAL A 46 -13.62 14.89 -17.38
N GLN A 47 -13.52 16.14 -17.85
CA GLN A 47 -12.43 16.57 -18.72
C GLN A 47 -11.06 16.42 -18.06
N VAL A 48 -10.94 16.73 -16.77
CA VAL A 48 -9.70 16.52 -16.01
C VAL A 48 -9.30 15.05 -15.99
N VAL A 49 -10.24 14.14 -15.70
CA VAL A 49 -9.95 12.70 -15.70
C VAL A 49 -9.54 12.23 -17.10
N GLU A 50 -10.25 12.62 -18.15
CA GLU A 50 -9.96 12.24 -19.54
C GLU A 50 -8.58 12.74 -20.00
N HIS A 51 -8.22 13.99 -19.68
CA HIS A 51 -6.91 14.53 -20.00
C HIS A 51 -5.78 13.78 -19.30
N ILE A 52 -5.96 13.44 -18.01
CA ILE A 52 -4.96 12.66 -17.27
C ILE A 52 -4.85 11.23 -17.81
N LEU A 53 -5.93 10.62 -18.31
CA LEU A 53 -5.89 9.30 -18.95
C LEU A 53 -5.08 9.31 -20.24
N ALA A 54 -5.16 10.38 -21.03
CA ALA A 54 -4.44 10.53 -22.30
C ALA A 54 -3.03 11.14 -22.14
N LEU A 55 -2.62 11.47 -20.91
CA LEU A 55 -1.40 12.21 -20.63
C LEU A 55 -0.14 11.41 -20.97
N LYS A 56 0.82 12.07 -21.65
CA LYS A 56 2.15 11.52 -21.94
C LYS A 56 3.21 11.92 -20.91
N GLY A 57 3.04 13.09 -20.28
CA GLY A 57 3.86 13.55 -19.18
C GLY A 57 3.34 13.09 -17.82
N ARG A 58 3.48 13.96 -16.81
CA ARG A 58 3.11 13.68 -15.42
C ARG A 58 2.11 14.72 -14.92
N VAL A 59 1.40 14.35 -13.86
CA VAL A 59 0.54 15.31 -13.15
C VAL A 59 1.38 16.08 -12.13
N ILE A 60 1.56 17.37 -12.36
CA ILE A 60 2.20 18.28 -11.40
C ILE A 60 1.11 18.84 -10.49
N VAL A 61 1.21 18.58 -9.19
CA VAL A 61 0.27 19.10 -8.20
C VAL A 61 0.97 20.15 -7.36
N THR A 62 0.40 21.34 -7.26
CA THR A 62 1.01 22.48 -6.56
C THR A 62 0.03 23.14 -5.60
N GLY A 63 0.57 23.79 -4.56
CA GLY A 63 -0.18 24.53 -3.57
C GLY A 63 0.74 25.21 -2.58
N ILE A 64 0.16 25.93 -1.63
CA ILE A 64 0.87 26.56 -0.51
C ILE A 64 0.22 26.23 0.83
N GLY A 65 1.00 26.24 1.91
CA GLY A 65 0.49 26.06 3.27
C GLY A 65 -0.22 24.73 3.46
N LYS A 66 -1.44 24.74 4.01
CA LYS A 66 -2.20 23.49 4.22
C LYS A 66 -2.65 22.83 2.91
N SER A 67 -2.92 23.60 1.86
CA SER A 67 -3.21 23.05 0.53
C SER A 67 -1.99 22.33 -0.07
N ALA A 68 -0.75 22.74 0.26
CA ALA A 68 0.45 22.02 -0.16
C ALA A 68 0.53 20.62 0.46
N ILE A 69 0.12 20.46 1.73
CA ILE A 69 0.10 19.15 2.40
C ILE A 69 -0.92 18.23 1.72
N ILE A 70 -2.10 18.77 1.38
CA ILE A 70 -3.10 18.01 0.62
C ILE A 70 -2.59 17.65 -0.77
N ALA A 71 -1.93 18.58 -1.47
CA ALA A 71 -1.30 18.30 -2.76
C ALA A 71 -0.29 17.13 -2.68
N GLN A 72 0.52 17.06 -1.63
CA GLN A 72 1.44 15.94 -1.40
C GLN A 72 0.70 14.61 -1.20
N LYS A 73 -0.41 14.59 -0.45
CA LYS A 73 -1.25 13.39 -0.29
C LYS A 73 -1.84 12.96 -1.63
N ILE A 74 -2.36 13.89 -2.42
CA ILE A 74 -2.90 13.62 -3.76
C ILE A 74 -1.81 12.99 -4.65
N VAL A 75 -0.61 13.58 -4.68
CA VAL A 75 0.54 13.02 -5.42
C VAL A 75 0.89 11.61 -4.97
N ALA A 76 0.92 11.37 -3.66
CA ALA A 76 1.16 10.04 -3.12
C ALA A 76 0.09 9.03 -3.57
N THR A 77 -1.18 9.46 -3.61
CA THR A 77 -2.31 8.62 -4.04
C THR A 77 -2.26 8.35 -5.54
N PHE A 78 -1.93 9.35 -6.36
CA PHE A 78 -1.75 9.18 -7.80
C PHE A 78 -0.62 8.18 -8.11
N ASN A 79 0.55 8.34 -7.48
CA ASN A 79 1.68 7.44 -7.71
C ASN A 79 1.41 6.01 -7.23
N SER A 80 0.72 5.83 -6.10
CA SER A 80 0.35 4.51 -5.59
C SER A 80 -0.69 3.79 -6.47
N THR A 81 -1.35 4.53 -7.37
CA THR A 81 -2.48 4.05 -8.17
C THR A 81 -2.21 4.18 -9.68
N GLY A 82 -0.93 4.23 -10.05
CA GLY A 82 -0.48 4.16 -11.44
C GLY A 82 -0.57 5.46 -12.24
N THR A 83 -0.77 6.61 -11.59
CA THR A 83 -0.71 7.95 -12.22
C THR A 83 0.60 8.63 -11.82
N PRO A 84 1.60 8.74 -12.72
CA PRO A 84 2.83 9.45 -12.42
C PRO A 84 2.56 10.91 -12.05
N ALA A 85 2.93 11.30 -10.84
CA ALA A 85 2.66 12.63 -10.30
C ALA A 85 3.83 13.16 -9.48
N ILE A 86 3.99 14.50 -9.49
CA ILE A 86 5.03 15.20 -8.74
C ILE A 86 4.43 16.37 -7.98
N PHE A 87 4.85 16.52 -6.73
CA PHE A 87 4.53 17.71 -5.95
C PHE A 87 5.54 18.82 -6.24
N MET A 88 5.04 20.02 -6.52
CA MET A 88 5.86 21.23 -6.65
C MET A 88 5.30 22.29 -5.70
N HIS A 89 6.08 22.77 -4.74
CA HIS A 89 5.63 23.80 -3.82
C HIS A 89 5.55 25.16 -4.55
N ALA A 90 4.40 25.86 -4.45
CA ALA A 90 4.16 27.05 -5.28
C ALA A 90 5.15 28.19 -5.02
N ALA A 91 5.64 28.33 -3.79
CA ALA A 91 6.64 29.34 -3.44
C ALA A 91 8.03 29.02 -4.01
N ASP A 92 8.40 27.74 -4.09
CA ASP A 92 9.73 27.33 -4.56
C ASP A 92 9.80 27.37 -6.10
N ALA A 93 8.67 27.14 -6.77
CA ALA A 93 8.54 27.22 -8.22
C ALA A 93 9.07 28.55 -8.77
N ILE A 94 8.67 29.68 -8.15
CA ILE A 94 9.07 31.03 -8.57
C ILE A 94 10.52 31.37 -8.19
N HIS A 95 11.21 30.48 -7.47
CA HIS A 95 12.60 30.61 -7.06
C HIS A 95 13.55 29.56 -7.68
N GLY A 96 13.10 28.85 -8.73
CA GLY A 96 13.95 27.96 -9.53
C GLY A 96 13.30 26.64 -9.90
N ASP A 97 12.29 26.21 -9.14
CA ASP A 97 11.68 24.89 -9.33
C ASP A 97 10.68 24.83 -10.50
N LEU A 98 10.45 25.94 -11.21
CA LEU A 98 9.73 25.96 -12.49
C LEU A 98 10.33 25.00 -13.55
N GLY A 99 11.61 24.63 -13.40
CA GLY A 99 12.26 23.60 -14.22
C GLY A 99 11.71 22.18 -14.02
N ILE A 100 10.94 21.93 -12.95
CA ILE A 100 10.26 20.63 -12.73
C ILE A 100 9.22 20.38 -13.81
N ILE A 101 8.54 21.43 -14.29
CA ILE A 101 7.46 21.36 -15.28
C ILE A 101 8.03 21.21 -16.68
N GLN A 102 7.67 20.12 -17.34
CA GLN A 102 7.96 19.80 -18.74
C GLN A 102 6.77 20.12 -19.64
N ASP A 103 6.98 20.12 -20.96
CA ASP A 103 5.96 20.56 -21.94
C ASP A 103 4.72 19.65 -21.96
N ASP A 104 4.90 18.34 -21.77
CA ASP A 104 3.80 17.36 -21.74
C ASP A 104 3.14 17.19 -20.35
N ASP A 105 3.53 18.00 -19.36
CA ASP A 105 2.98 17.89 -18.00
C ASP A 105 1.60 18.59 -17.88
N PHE A 106 0.76 18.02 -17.02
CA PHE A 106 -0.58 18.52 -16.66
C PHE A 106 -0.56 19.09 -15.25
N VAL A 107 -1.05 20.30 -15.02
CA VAL A 107 -0.89 20.99 -13.73
C VAL A 107 -2.21 21.13 -12.98
N ILE A 108 -2.25 20.68 -11.72
CA ILE A 108 -3.36 20.90 -10.79
C ILE A 108 -2.88 21.84 -9.67
N ALA A 109 -3.45 23.03 -9.61
CA ALA A 109 -3.14 24.03 -8.59
C ALA A 109 -4.22 24.09 -7.51
N LEU A 110 -3.85 23.80 -6.26
CA LEU A 110 -4.73 23.86 -5.10
C LEU A 110 -4.61 25.22 -4.42
N SER A 111 -5.73 25.93 -4.30
CA SER A 111 -5.79 27.17 -3.52
C SER A 111 -7.22 27.48 -3.10
N LYS A 112 -7.51 27.44 -1.79
CA LYS A 112 -8.86 27.76 -1.28
C LYS A 112 -9.35 29.13 -1.79
N SER A 113 -8.51 30.16 -1.69
CA SER A 113 -8.86 31.53 -2.12
C SER A 113 -8.67 31.76 -3.62
N GLY A 114 -7.84 30.94 -4.28
CA GLY A 114 -7.38 31.11 -5.66
C GLY A 114 -6.63 32.42 -5.93
N ASN A 115 -6.17 33.10 -4.88
CA ASN A 115 -5.64 34.47 -4.96
C ASN A 115 -4.32 34.68 -4.20
N THR A 116 -3.66 33.61 -3.76
CA THR A 116 -2.39 33.73 -3.03
C THR A 116 -1.32 34.37 -3.93
N PRO A 117 -0.39 35.18 -3.37
CA PRO A 117 0.63 35.86 -4.15
C PRO A 117 1.45 34.91 -5.04
N GLU A 118 1.82 33.75 -4.53
CA GLU A 118 2.64 32.75 -5.22
C GLU A 118 1.91 32.18 -6.44
N ILE A 119 0.60 31.92 -6.30
CA ILE A 119 -0.24 31.45 -7.41
C ILE A 119 -0.40 32.53 -8.48
N LYS A 120 -0.56 33.80 -8.07
CA LYS A 120 -0.65 34.92 -9.02
C LYS A 120 0.61 35.09 -9.85
N VAL A 121 1.77 34.80 -9.27
CA VAL A 121 3.05 34.82 -9.99
C VAL A 121 3.22 33.56 -10.86
N LEU A 122 2.83 32.38 -10.37
CA LEU A 122 3.03 31.10 -11.07
C LEU A 122 2.20 30.97 -12.35
N VAL A 123 0.91 31.29 -12.30
CA VAL A 123 -0.05 31.00 -13.39
C VAL A 123 0.36 31.59 -14.75
N PRO A 124 0.83 32.85 -14.88
CA PRO A 124 1.31 33.40 -16.15
C PRO A 124 2.38 32.54 -16.84
N PHE A 125 3.31 31.95 -16.09
CA PHE A 125 4.36 31.10 -16.64
C PHE A 125 3.81 29.76 -17.16
N LEU A 126 2.87 29.16 -16.43
CA LEU A 126 2.20 27.92 -16.85
C LEU A 126 1.47 28.12 -18.19
N LYS A 127 0.74 29.23 -18.30
CA LYS A 127 0.03 29.59 -19.54
C LYS A 127 0.98 29.85 -20.70
N GLN A 128 2.12 30.50 -20.44
CA GLN A 128 3.13 30.76 -21.46
C GLN A 128 3.76 29.46 -21.99
N LYS A 129 3.98 28.46 -21.12
CA LYS A 129 4.47 27.13 -21.52
C LYS A 129 3.42 26.28 -22.25
N GLY A 130 2.13 26.63 -22.12
CA GLY A 130 1.03 25.89 -22.75
C GLY A 130 0.62 24.62 -21.99
N ASN A 131 1.06 24.47 -20.74
CA ASN A 131 0.59 23.37 -19.89
C ASN A 131 -0.90 23.56 -19.58
N VAL A 132 -1.67 22.47 -19.63
CA VAL A 132 -3.06 22.48 -19.17
C VAL A 132 -3.08 22.71 -17.66
N LEU A 133 -3.84 23.72 -17.23
CA LEU A 133 -3.95 24.16 -15.85
C LEU A 133 -5.36 23.89 -15.31
N VAL A 134 -5.42 23.17 -14.19
CA VAL A 134 -6.65 22.93 -13.43
C VAL A 134 -6.62 23.72 -12.12
N ALA A 135 -7.69 24.46 -11.86
CA ALA A 135 -7.90 25.19 -10.63
C ALA A 135 -8.73 24.38 -9.64
N LEU A 136 -8.12 23.86 -8.57
CA LEU A 136 -8.85 23.25 -7.45
C LEU A 136 -9.05 24.29 -6.35
N VAL A 137 -10.22 24.93 -6.36
CA VAL A 137 -10.49 26.19 -5.65
C VAL A 137 -11.82 26.20 -4.89
N GLY A 138 -11.88 27.00 -3.83
CA GLY A 138 -13.13 27.28 -3.10
C GLY A 138 -13.78 28.62 -3.47
N ASN A 139 -13.21 29.38 -4.41
CA ASN A 139 -13.76 30.62 -4.93
C ASN A 139 -13.65 30.64 -6.46
N LEU A 140 -14.79 30.47 -7.14
CA LEU A 140 -14.88 30.41 -8.60
C LEU A 140 -14.58 31.75 -9.30
N ASN A 141 -14.65 32.87 -8.57
CA ASN A 141 -14.33 34.20 -9.10
C ASN A 141 -12.86 34.60 -8.83
N SER A 142 -12.03 33.64 -8.43
CA SER A 142 -10.64 33.89 -8.08
C SER A 142 -9.74 34.04 -9.31
N PHE A 143 -8.57 34.65 -9.11
CA PHE A 143 -7.57 34.79 -10.17
C PHE A 143 -7.18 33.45 -10.79
N LEU A 144 -6.96 32.42 -9.96
CA LEU A 144 -6.64 31.08 -10.44
C LEU A 144 -7.79 30.48 -11.27
N ALA A 145 -9.02 30.57 -10.78
CA ALA A 145 -10.20 30.05 -11.49
C ALA A 145 -10.39 30.68 -12.87
N GLN A 146 -10.24 32.01 -12.96
CA GLN A 146 -10.39 32.76 -14.22
C GLN A 146 -9.29 32.49 -15.25
N ASN A 147 -8.18 31.88 -14.84
CA ASN A 147 -7.02 31.69 -15.70
C ASN A 147 -6.70 30.21 -15.98
N ALA A 148 -7.41 29.28 -15.36
CA ALA A 148 -7.30 27.85 -15.59
C ALA A 148 -8.14 27.40 -16.80
N ASP A 149 -7.77 26.27 -17.38
CA ASP A 149 -8.50 25.62 -18.47
C ASP A 149 -9.72 24.85 -17.94
N PHE A 150 -9.59 24.27 -16.74
CA PHE A 150 -10.67 23.56 -16.04
C PHE A 150 -10.71 23.94 -14.56
N ILE A 151 -11.91 23.89 -13.97
CA ILE A 151 -12.13 24.22 -12.57
C ILE A 151 -12.69 23.01 -11.82
N LEU A 152 -12.04 22.66 -10.71
CA LEU A 152 -12.55 21.71 -9.74
C LEU A 152 -13.05 22.47 -8.52
N ASN A 153 -14.37 22.54 -8.38
CA ASN A 153 -15.02 23.29 -7.33
C ASN A 153 -14.99 22.54 -5.99
N THR A 154 -14.29 23.10 -5.00
CA THR A 154 -14.27 22.63 -3.61
C THR A 154 -14.75 23.71 -2.64
N THR A 155 -15.76 24.49 -3.04
CA THR A 155 -16.36 25.53 -2.20
C THR A 155 -16.98 24.90 -0.96
N VAL A 156 -16.63 25.45 0.21
CA VAL A 156 -17.19 25.03 1.51
C VAL A 156 -17.88 26.21 2.16
N ALA A 157 -18.98 25.97 2.88
CA ALA A 157 -19.77 27.03 3.50
C ALA A 157 -18.99 27.79 4.58
N ARG A 158 -18.24 27.07 5.42
CA ARG A 158 -17.33 27.61 6.44
C ARG A 158 -16.29 26.55 6.84
N GLU A 159 -15.25 26.99 7.52
CA GLU A 159 -14.33 26.12 8.28
C GLU A 159 -14.92 25.76 9.63
N ALA A 160 -14.46 24.65 10.19
CA ALA A 160 -14.87 24.18 11.51
C ALA A 160 -14.26 24.99 12.65
N CYS A 161 -13.12 25.66 12.41
CA CYS A 161 -12.51 26.47 13.44
C CYS A 161 -13.38 27.69 13.80
N PRO A 162 -13.43 28.12 15.08
CA PRO A 162 -14.37 29.15 15.54
C PRO A 162 -14.27 30.49 14.79
N ASN A 163 -13.06 30.84 14.34
CA ASN A 163 -12.79 32.10 13.65
C ASN A 163 -12.89 32.00 12.12
N ASN A 164 -13.19 30.82 11.56
CA ASN A 164 -13.21 30.56 10.12
C ASN A 164 -11.87 30.84 9.39
N LEU A 165 -10.75 30.80 10.12
CA LEU A 165 -9.41 31.15 9.63
C LEU A 165 -8.55 29.92 9.29
N ALA A 166 -8.49 28.95 10.18
CA ALA A 166 -7.70 27.74 9.98
C ALA A 166 -8.40 26.82 8.97
N PRO A 167 -7.72 26.41 7.89
CA PRO A 167 -8.25 25.40 6.97
C PRO A 167 -8.48 24.07 7.69
N THR A 168 -9.71 23.60 7.69
CA THR A 168 -10.11 22.26 8.18
C THR A 168 -11.01 21.62 7.13
N THR A 169 -12.20 22.18 6.97
CA THR A 169 -13.24 21.74 6.05
C THR A 169 -12.82 21.92 4.59
N SER A 170 -12.17 23.04 4.26
CA SER A 170 -11.65 23.22 2.90
C SER A 170 -10.58 22.20 2.56
N THR A 171 -9.64 21.90 3.46
CA THR A 171 -8.61 20.89 3.21
C THR A 171 -9.18 19.49 3.08
N THR A 172 -10.19 19.14 3.87
CA THR A 172 -10.91 17.86 3.74
C THR A 172 -11.64 17.76 2.40
N ALA A 173 -12.27 18.85 1.94
CA ALA A 173 -12.91 18.87 0.62
C ALA A 173 -11.88 18.73 -0.53
N GLN A 174 -10.74 19.41 -0.45
CA GLN A 174 -9.66 19.28 -1.44
C GLN A 174 -9.10 17.84 -1.48
N LEU A 175 -8.94 17.22 -0.31
CA LEU A 175 -8.48 15.84 -0.19
C LEU A 175 -9.46 14.87 -0.84
N ALA A 176 -10.74 14.98 -0.49
CA ALA A 176 -11.79 14.11 -1.04
C ALA A 176 -11.94 14.27 -2.55
N MET A 177 -11.84 15.50 -3.09
CA MET A 177 -11.84 15.74 -4.53
C MET A 177 -10.65 15.08 -5.23
N GLY A 178 -9.45 15.18 -4.64
CA GLY A 178 -8.27 14.49 -5.16
C GLY A 178 -8.40 12.96 -5.16
N ASP A 179 -9.00 12.39 -4.12
CA ASP A 179 -9.28 10.95 -4.04
C ASP A 179 -10.33 10.51 -5.06
N ALA A 180 -11.35 11.33 -5.32
CA ALA A 180 -12.34 11.07 -6.35
C ALA A 180 -11.70 10.99 -7.75
N ILE A 181 -10.74 11.88 -8.07
CA ILE A 181 -9.98 11.82 -9.32
C ILE A 181 -9.17 10.52 -9.38
N ALA A 182 -8.43 10.19 -8.31
CA ALA A 182 -7.58 8.99 -8.28
C ALA A 182 -8.39 7.70 -8.48
N VAL A 183 -9.54 7.57 -7.81
CA VAL A 183 -10.42 6.40 -7.92
C VAL A 183 -11.07 6.34 -9.31
N SER A 184 -11.43 7.49 -9.89
CA SER A 184 -11.95 7.54 -11.26
C SER A 184 -10.89 7.05 -12.27
N LEU A 185 -9.65 7.50 -12.13
CA LEU A 185 -8.53 7.06 -12.97
C LEU A 185 -8.27 5.55 -12.84
N GLN A 186 -8.29 5.02 -11.62
CA GLN A 186 -8.16 3.57 -11.38
C GLN A 186 -9.27 2.78 -12.07
N THR A 187 -10.51 3.24 -11.91
CA THR A 187 -11.70 2.59 -12.48
C THR A 187 -11.61 2.55 -14.00
N CYS A 188 -11.29 3.69 -14.62
CA CYS A 188 -11.12 3.79 -16.07
C CYS A 188 -9.95 2.92 -16.60
N ARG A 189 -8.87 2.79 -15.83
CA ARG A 189 -7.71 1.94 -16.19
C ARG A 189 -7.89 0.47 -15.85
N GLN A 190 -8.98 0.07 -15.20
CA GLN A 190 -9.18 -1.27 -14.64
C GLN A 190 -7.99 -1.70 -13.75
N PHE A 191 -7.52 -0.76 -12.92
CA PHE A 191 -6.33 -0.95 -12.09
C PHE A 191 -6.52 -2.13 -11.11
N SER A 192 -5.68 -3.16 -11.25
CA SER A 192 -5.83 -4.42 -10.52
C SER A 192 -4.98 -4.47 -9.24
N ASP A 193 -5.27 -5.43 -8.36
CA ASP A 193 -4.44 -5.73 -7.19
C ASP A 193 -2.99 -6.03 -7.59
N GLN A 194 -2.78 -6.69 -8.74
CA GLN A 194 -1.46 -6.96 -9.28
C GLN A 194 -0.72 -5.67 -9.64
N ASP A 195 -1.41 -4.69 -10.23
CA ASP A 195 -0.84 -3.38 -10.53
C ASP A 195 -0.53 -2.61 -9.25
N PHE A 196 -1.42 -2.64 -8.25
CA PHE A 196 -1.16 -2.05 -6.94
C PHE A 196 0.14 -2.57 -6.34
N ALA A 197 0.35 -3.89 -6.37
CA ALA A 197 1.54 -4.49 -5.79
C ALA A 197 2.84 -4.14 -6.55
N LYS A 198 2.80 -3.79 -7.85
CA LYS A 198 3.98 -3.27 -8.57
C LYS A 198 4.53 -2.00 -7.92
N TYR A 199 3.62 -1.16 -7.41
CA TYR A 199 3.96 0.10 -6.76
C TYR A 199 4.19 -0.02 -5.25
N HIS A 200 3.92 -1.21 -4.66
CA HIS A 200 4.06 -1.44 -3.21
C HIS A 200 4.82 -2.73 -2.86
N PRO A 201 6.05 -2.94 -3.40
CA PRO A 201 6.77 -4.20 -3.24
C PRO A 201 7.15 -4.54 -1.78
N GLY A 202 7.24 -3.54 -0.90
CA GLY A 202 7.62 -3.74 0.51
C GLY A 202 6.48 -4.11 1.46
N GLY A 203 5.22 -3.93 1.06
CA GLY A 203 4.05 -4.18 1.91
C GLY A 203 3.64 -5.66 1.94
N ALA A 204 2.89 -6.07 2.97
CA ALA A 204 2.38 -7.44 3.09
C ALA A 204 1.59 -7.88 1.84
N LEU A 205 0.74 -6.99 1.30
CA LEU A 205 -0.01 -7.22 0.07
C LEU A 205 0.90 -7.36 -1.16
N GLY A 206 1.91 -6.50 -1.27
CA GLY A 206 2.90 -6.58 -2.37
C GLY A 206 3.68 -7.88 -2.36
N LYS A 207 4.08 -8.34 -1.16
CA LYS A 207 4.74 -9.63 -0.97
C LYS A 207 3.83 -10.81 -1.32
N GLN A 208 2.56 -10.79 -0.92
CA GLN A 208 1.60 -11.85 -1.28
C GLN A 208 1.45 -12.02 -2.80
N LEU A 209 1.58 -10.92 -3.56
CA LEU A 209 1.33 -10.90 -5.00
C LEU A 209 2.57 -11.18 -5.86
N TYR A 210 3.80 -11.04 -5.32
CA TYR A 210 5.04 -11.21 -6.10
C TYR A 210 6.06 -12.18 -5.50
N LEU A 211 6.03 -12.44 -4.19
CA LEU A 211 7.04 -13.28 -3.55
C LEU A 211 6.86 -14.73 -4.02
N LYS A 212 7.87 -15.27 -4.70
CA LYS A 212 7.83 -16.65 -5.18
C LYS A 212 8.46 -17.61 -4.19
N VAL A 213 8.07 -18.88 -4.27
CA VAL A 213 8.63 -19.97 -3.46
C VAL A 213 10.15 -20.00 -3.53
N LYS A 214 10.75 -19.88 -4.73
CA LYS A 214 12.21 -19.87 -4.90
C LYS A 214 12.94 -18.81 -4.09
N ASN A 215 12.32 -17.64 -3.89
CA ASN A 215 12.94 -16.54 -3.14
C ASN A 215 13.18 -16.91 -1.68
N LEU A 216 12.44 -17.90 -1.18
CA LEU A 216 12.56 -18.43 0.18
C LEU A 216 13.33 -19.75 0.18
N SER A 217 12.92 -20.72 -0.64
CA SER A 217 13.49 -22.06 -0.61
C SER A 217 14.93 -22.17 -1.10
N ASP A 218 15.38 -21.31 -2.03
CA ASP A 218 16.75 -21.40 -2.57
C ASP A 218 17.81 -21.16 -1.47
N SER A 219 17.46 -20.38 -0.43
CA SER A 219 18.32 -20.11 0.73
C SER A 219 18.40 -21.26 1.75
N ASN A 220 17.47 -22.21 1.68
CA ASN A 220 17.38 -23.33 2.62
C ASN A 220 18.32 -24.50 2.25
N GLY A 221 18.89 -24.45 1.06
CA GLY A 221 19.61 -25.58 0.46
C GLY A 221 18.67 -26.71 0.05
N LYS A 222 19.26 -27.88 -0.24
CA LYS A 222 18.53 -29.07 -0.73
C LYS A 222 18.72 -30.25 0.24
N PRO A 223 17.96 -30.32 1.36
CA PRO A 223 18.03 -31.49 2.24
C PRO A 223 17.52 -32.72 1.51
N GLU A 224 18.40 -33.68 1.28
CA GLU A 224 18.05 -34.95 0.64
C GLU A 224 18.88 -36.11 1.20
N VAL A 225 18.29 -37.31 1.15
CA VAL A 225 18.96 -38.58 1.46
C VAL A 225 18.58 -39.65 0.44
N SER A 226 19.42 -40.68 0.28
CA SER A 226 19.07 -41.83 -0.55
C SER A 226 17.97 -42.67 0.10
N PHE A 227 17.25 -43.42 -0.73
CA PHE A 227 16.20 -44.37 -0.31
C PHE A 227 16.64 -45.37 0.77
N ASP A 228 17.90 -45.82 0.70
CA ASP A 228 18.54 -46.78 1.60
C ASP A 228 19.46 -46.11 2.63
N ALA A 229 19.36 -44.80 2.83
CA ALA A 229 20.19 -44.08 3.80
C ALA A 229 19.93 -44.58 5.22
N LYS A 230 20.99 -44.57 6.05
CA LYS A 230 20.90 -44.91 7.47
C LYS A 230 20.21 -43.78 8.23
N ILE A 231 19.52 -44.14 9.32
CA ILE A 231 18.84 -43.18 10.21
C ILE A 231 19.79 -42.08 10.72
N ARG A 232 21.06 -42.40 10.97
CA ARG A 232 22.06 -41.41 11.40
C ARG A 232 22.27 -40.31 10.36
N ASP A 233 22.42 -40.67 9.08
CA ASP A 233 22.69 -39.73 8.00
C ASP A 233 21.48 -38.81 7.77
N LEU A 234 20.28 -39.37 7.93
CA LEU A 234 19.03 -38.64 7.93
C LEU A 234 18.95 -37.59 9.04
N ILE A 235 19.21 -37.97 10.30
CA ILE A 235 19.16 -37.04 11.44
C ILE A 235 20.16 -35.89 11.23
N ILE A 236 21.36 -36.20 10.76
CA ILE A 236 22.38 -35.18 10.43
C ILE A 236 21.87 -34.23 9.35
N THR A 237 21.23 -34.75 8.30
CA THR A 237 20.70 -33.95 7.20
C THR A 237 19.60 -32.99 7.66
N ILE A 238 18.62 -33.49 8.42
CA ILE A 238 17.54 -32.67 8.99
C ILE A 238 18.12 -31.58 9.90
N THR A 239 19.06 -31.95 10.79
CA THR A 239 19.71 -31.03 11.72
C THR A 239 20.51 -29.94 11.01
N LYS A 240 21.24 -30.31 9.94
CA LYS A 240 22.06 -29.37 9.16
C LYS A 240 21.21 -28.29 8.50
N HIS A 241 20.07 -28.65 7.93
CA HIS A 241 19.22 -27.72 7.18
C HIS A 241 18.19 -26.99 8.05
N ARG A 242 17.86 -27.50 9.25
CA ARG A 242 16.94 -26.87 10.22
C ARG A 242 15.54 -26.56 9.67
N LEU A 243 15.10 -27.32 8.67
CA LEU A 243 13.74 -27.25 8.10
C LEU A 243 12.79 -28.30 8.71
N GLY A 244 13.30 -29.13 9.63
CA GLY A 244 12.55 -30.22 10.24
C GLY A 244 12.11 -31.31 9.26
N ALA A 245 12.69 -31.36 8.06
CA ALA A 245 12.39 -32.35 7.04
C ALA A 245 13.56 -32.57 6.05
N THR A 246 13.56 -33.72 5.39
CA THR A 246 14.44 -34.05 4.26
C THR A 246 13.70 -34.86 3.20
N ALA A 247 14.03 -34.64 1.92
CA ALA A 247 13.49 -35.42 0.81
C ALA A 247 14.20 -36.77 0.69
N VAL A 248 13.46 -37.81 0.32
CA VAL A 248 14.02 -39.14 0.02
C VAL A 248 14.08 -39.32 -1.49
N ILE A 249 15.30 -39.52 -2.00
CA ILE A 249 15.59 -39.59 -3.43
C ILE A 249 15.92 -41.02 -3.83
N LYS A 250 15.35 -41.45 -4.96
CA LYS A 250 15.72 -42.67 -5.66
C LYS A 250 15.70 -42.40 -7.16
N ASP A 251 16.74 -42.83 -7.88
CA ASP A 251 16.83 -42.66 -9.34
C ASP A 251 16.57 -41.19 -9.79
N ALA A 252 17.13 -40.23 -9.04
CA ALA A 252 16.95 -38.78 -9.22
C ALA A 252 15.52 -38.24 -9.03
N GLN A 253 14.58 -39.05 -8.53
CA GLN A 253 13.21 -38.66 -8.25
C GLN A 253 12.93 -38.57 -6.74
N VAL A 254 12.09 -37.62 -6.35
CA VAL A 254 11.55 -37.53 -4.99
C VAL A 254 10.47 -38.59 -4.83
N ILE A 255 10.74 -39.58 -3.98
CA ILE A 255 9.82 -40.69 -3.72
C ILE A 255 9.19 -40.61 -2.32
N GLY A 256 9.73 -39.76 -1.45
CA GLY A 256 9.25 -39.60 -0.09
C GLY A 256 9.77 -38.34 0.61
N ILE A 257 9.25 -38.10 1.79
CA ILE A 257 9.73 -37.08 2.73
C ILE A 257 9.79 -37.69 4.13
N ILE A 258 10.76 -37.25 4.92
CA ILE A 258 10.85 -37.60 6.34
C ILE A 258 10.93 -36.32 7.14
N THR A 259 10.07 -36.19 8.15
CA THR A 259 9.99 -35.05 9.06
C THR A 259 10.49 -35.39 10.46
N ASP A 260 10.74 -34.37 11.29
CA ASP A 260 11.01 -34.58 12.73
C ASP A 260 9.91 -35.39 13.42
N GLY A 261 8.66 -35.24 12.97
CA GLY A 261 7.54 -36.03 13.47
C GLY A 261 7.67 -37.52 13.15
N ASP A 262 8.17 -37.86 11.97
CA ASP A 262 8.43 -39.25 11.56
C ASP A 262 9.59 -39.84 12.35
N VAL A 263 10.68 -39.09 12.52
CA VAL A 263 11.83 -39.50 13.34
C VAL A 263 11.39 -39.77 14.78
N ARG A 264 10.62 -38.86 15.39
CA ARG A 264 10.11 -39.05 16.75
C ARG A 264 9.22 -40.28 16.86
N ARG A 265 8.26 -40.47 15.94
CA ARG A 265 7.38 -41.65 15.92
C ARG A 265 8.15 -42.97 15.74
N MET A 266 9.23 -42.94 14.97
CA MET A 266 10.10 -44.10 14.81
C MET A 266 10.83 -44.43 16.13
N LEU A 267 11.39 -43.43 16.81
CA LEU A 267 12.11 -43.62 18.07
C LEU A 267 11.21 -44.18 19.18
N GLU A 268 9.92 -43.87 19.18
CA GLU A 268 8.94 -44.44 20.12
C GLU A 268 8.66 -45.94 19.88
N LYS A 269 8.90 -46.44 18.65
CA LYS A 269 8.53 -47.80 18.24
C LYS A 269 9.69 -48.79 18.18
N HIS A 270 10.93 -48.29 18.13
CA HIS A 270 12.11 -49.10 17.87
C HIS A 270 13.25 -48.78 18.83
N GLU A 271 13.72 -49.79 19.56
CA GLU A 271 14.90 -49.67 20.44
C GLU A 271 16.22 -49.79 19.64
N ASP A 272 16.26 -50.69 18.64
CA ASP A 272 17.41 -50.85 17.74
C ASP A 272 17.14 -50.17 16.39
N LEU A 273 17.99 -49.19 16.06
CA LEU A 273 17.90 -48.38 14.85
C LEU A 273 18.88 -48.82 13.76
N SER A 274 19.75 -49.79 14.05
CA SER A 274 20.89 -50.15 13.19
C SER A 274 20.46 -50.76 11.85
N SER A 275 19.33 -51.48 11.85
CA SER A 275 18.74 -52.13 10.67
C SER A 275 17.81 -51.21 9.87
N LEU A 276 17.29 -50.14 10.48
CA LEU A 276 16.35 -49.22 9.84
C LEU A 276 17.02 -48.34 8.79
N ARG A 277 16.23 -47.99 7.78
CA ARG A 277 16.60 -47.15 6.64
C ARG A 277 15.54 -46.07 6.39
N ALA A 278 15.87 -45.09 5.56
CA ALA A 278 14.95 -44.01 5.20
C ALA A 278 13.61 -44.54 4.64
N GLN A 279 13.64 -45.57 3.77
CA GLN A 279 12.44 -46.21 3.22
C GLN A 279 11.45 -46.74 4.28
N ASP A 280 11.94 -47.11 5.46
CA ASP A 280 11.13 -47.76 6.49
C ASP A 280 10.27 -46.76 7.25
N ILE A 281 10.63 -45.47 7.20
CA ILE A 281 10.04 -44.41 8.01
C ILE A 281 9.49 -43.24 7.19
N MET A 282 9.77 -43.21 5.88
CA MET A 282 9.33 -42.12 5.02
C MET A 282 7.83 -42.11 4.80
N SER A 283 7.28 -40.90 4.75
CA SER A 283 5.97 -40.67 4.17
C SER A 283 6.09 -40.69 2.65
N LYS A 284 5.29 -41.54 2.00
CA LYS A 284 5.22 -41.65 0.54
C LYS A 284 4.40 -40.50 -0.06
N ALA A 285 4.68 -40.16 -1.32
CA ALA A 285 3.96 -39.14 -2.08
C ALA A 285 3.91 -37.76 -1.35
N PRO A 286 5.07 -37.10 -1.17
CA PRO A 286 5.13 -35.83 -0.48
C PRO A 286 4.32 -34.76 -1.21
N LYS A 287 3.78 -33.80 -0.46
CA LYS A 287 3.13 -32.63 -1.04
C LYS A 287 4.19 -31.71 -1.63
N THR A 288 4.03 -31.38 -2.91
CA THR A 288 4.97 -30.56 -3.67
C THR A 288 4.41 -29.18 -3.99
N ILE A 289 5.27 -28.23 -4.35
CA ILE A 289 4.91 -26.93 -4.90
C ILE A 289 5.90 -26.55 -6.00
N GLU A 290 5.44 -25.86 -7.04
CA GLU A 290 6.30 -25.38 -8.11
C GLU A 290 7.22 -24.26 -7.61
N ARG A 291 8.48 -24.28 -8.05
CA ARG A 291 9.52 -23.31 -7.66
C ARG A 291 9.14 -21.87 -8.00
N GLU A 292 8.39 -21.67 -9.09
CA GLU A 292 7.95 -20.35 -9.55
C GLU A 292 6.55 -19.95 -9.02
N ALA A 293 5.89 -20.80 -8.23
CA ALA A 293 4.59 -20.48 -7.62
C ALA A 293 4.72 -19.34 -6.59
N LEU A 294 3.60 -18.69 -6.28
CA LEU A 294 3.57 -17.66 -5.25
C LEU A 294 3.69 -18.29 -3.86
N ALA A 295 4.35 -17.57 -2.96
CA ALA A 295 4.51 -17.97 -1.57
C ALA A 295 3.16 -18.08 -0.84
N VAL A 296 2.16 -17.29 -1.25
CA VAL A 296 0.79 -17.39 -0.73
C VAL A 296 0.12 -18.73 -1.10
N ASP A 297 0.35 -19.24 -2.31
CA ASP A 297 -0.16 -20.55 -2.74
C ASP A 297 0.46 -21.67 -1.90
N ALA A 298 1.75 -21.55 -1.57
CA ALA A 298 2.42 -22.47 -0.67
C ALA A 298 1.79 -22.46 0.73
N LEU A 299 1.47 -21.28 1.28
CA LEU A 299 0.78 -21.16 2.58
C LEU A 299 -0.59 -21.83 2.55
N HIS A 300 -1.39 -21.57 1.51
CA HIS A 300 -2.70 -22.20 1.33
C HIS A 300 -2.60 -23.72 1.29
N LYS A 301 -1.67 -24.24 0.47
CA LYS A 301 -1.45 -25.68 0.35
C LYS A 301 -0.99 -26.32 1.66
N MET A 302 -0.14 -25.64 2.43
CA MET A 302 0.27 -26.08 3.78
C MET A 302 -0.93 -26.18 4.74
N ARG A 303 -1.80 -25.16 4.77
CA ARG A 303 -3.00 -25.13 5.62
C ARG A 303 -3.99 -26.22 5.26
N GLU A 304 -4.32 -26.35 3.98
CA GLU A 304 -5.27 -27.36 3.50
C GLU A 304 -4.85 -28.79 3.86
N ASN A 305 -3.55 -29.05 3.85
CA ASN A 305 -3.00 -30.37 4.14
C ASN A 305 -2.54 -30.54 5.60
N ASN A 306 -2.68 -29.51 6.46
CA ASN A 306 -2.19 -29.48 7.84
C ASN A 306 -0.70 -29.89 7.97
N ILE A 307 0.15 -29.33 7.11
CA ILE A 307 1.60 -29.60 7.08
C ILE A 307 2.41 -28.30 7.19
N SER A 308 3.64 -28.39 7.66
CA SER A 308 4.56 -27.25 7.78
C SER A 308 5.65 -27.20 6.72
N GLN A 309 5.76 -28.22 5.86
CA GLN A 309 6.77 -28.29 4.80
C GLN A 309 6.14 -28.66 3.46
N LEU A 310 6.68 -28.09 2.38
CA LEU A 310 6.40 -28.51 1.00
C LEU A 310 7.72 -28.79 0.28
N VAL A 311 7.72 -29.85 -0.53
CA VAL A 311 8.83 -30.15 -1.42
C VAL A 311 8.75 -29.23 -2.64
N VAL A 312 9.81 -28.48 -2.90
CA VAL A 312 9.88 -27.56 -4.04
C VAL A 312 10.40 -28.31 -5.26
N MET A 313 9.62 -28.27 -6.33
CA MET A 313 9.89 -28.95 -7.59
C MET A 313 9.95 -27.95 -8.75
N GLN A 314 10.68 -28.28 -9.80
CA GLN A 314 10.63 -27.59 -11.09
C GLN A 314 10.92 -28.62 -12.18
N ASP A 315 10.05 -28.73 -13.18
CA ASP A 315 10.23 -29.67 -14.30
C ASP A 315 10.53 -31.12 -13.83
N ASN A 316 9.82 -31.60 -12.80
CA ASN A 316 10.03 -32.88 -12.10
C ASN A 316 11.39 -33.06 -11.37
N HIS A 317 12.19 -32.00 -11.25
CA HIS A 317 13.43 -32.02 -10.50
C HIS A 317 13.26 -31.43 -9.10
N TYR A 318 14.02 -31.95 -8.14
CA TYR A 318 14.03 -31.47 -6.77
C TYR A 318 14.84 -30.17 -6.62
N HIS A 319 14.22 -29.16 -6.01
CA HIS A 319 14.83 -27.85 -5.80
C HIS A 319 14.97 -27.42 -4.34
N GLY A 320 14.45 -28.20 -3.39
CA GLY A 320 14.60 -27.93 -1.96
C GLY A 320 13.28 -28.07 -1.21
N ILE A 321 13.24 -27.54 0.01
CA ILE A 321 12.03 -27.53 0.85
C ILE A 321 11.75 -26.10 1.27
N ILE A 322 10.47 -25.72 1.27
CA ILE A 322 9.98 -24.50 1.89
C ILE A 322 9.26 -24.85 3.20
N HIS A 323 9.55 -24.09 4.26
CA HIS A 323 8.97 -24.27 5.58
C HIS A 323 7.97 -23.16 5.90
N LEU A 324 6.93 -23.45 6.68
CA LEU A 324 5.92 -22.48 7.11
C LEU A 324 6.55 -21.24 7.78
N GLN A 325 7.62 -21.44 8.56
CA GLN A 325 8.35 -20.33 9.19
C GLN A 325 8.99 -19.36 8.19
N ASP A 326 9.34 -19.81 6.99
CA ASP A 326 9.90 -18.95 5.95
C ASP A 326 8.84 -17.94 5.49
N LEU A 327 7.59 -18.41 5.36
CA LEU A 327 6.43 -17.60 4.99
C LEU A 327 6.08 -16.60 6.11
N LEU A 328 6.07 -17.06 7.37
CA LEU A 328 5.76 -16.22 8.53
C LEU A 328 6.78 -15.11 8.76
N LYS A 329 8.08 -15.37 8.56
CA LYS A 329 9.14 -14.36 8.67
C LYS A 329 8.96 -13.22 7.67
N GLU A 330 8.41 -13.53 6.50
CA GLU A 330 8.14 -12.54 5.46
C GLU A 330 6.82 -11.77 5.66
N GLY A 331 6.03 -12.13 6.68
CA GLY A 331 4.74 -11.52 6.99
C GLY A 331 3.58 -12.08 6.18
N ILE A 332 3.73 -13.27 5.60
CA ILE A 332 2.63 -13.98 4.94
C ILE A 332 1.90 -14.80 6.02
N ILE A 333 0.68 -14.35 6.34
CA ILE A 333 -0.22 -14.91 7.36
C ILE A 333 -1.56 -15.18 6.70
#